data_AF-A0AAV1B2D4-F1
#
_entry.id   AF-A0AAV1B2D4-F1
#
_cell.length_a   1.000
_cell.length_b   1.000
_cell.length_c   1.000
_cell.angle_alpha   90.00
_cell.angle_beta   90.00
_cell.angle_gamma   90.00
#
_symmetry.space_group_name_H-M   'P 1'
#
loop_
_entity.id
_entity.type
_entity.pdbx_description
1 polymer ?
#
loop_
_entity_poly.entity_id
_entity_poly.type
_entity_poly.pdbx_seq_one_letter_code
_entity_poly.pdbx_strand_id
1 'polypeptide(L)'
;MASFKRIYKTTHKAPFQTIEKQKQAVSLSHNNNASCSIFCNNVGALFIHAIAENTTVSDILQPNYVPPIVHSFFPLNSVKNHEATSQPTLAVQVTELSNGIFIAFTINHVVSDGKSFWHFVNSWSQISKGSQKITKQPSLQRCFPNDIELPIRFPFTKKNHRTEAVLKSYQKESFISPRRKSQN
;
A
#
# COMPACT_ATOMS: atom_id res chain seq x y z
N MET A 1 -10.01 -21.55 -21.50
CA MET A 1 -9.50 -20.17 -21.66
C MET A 1 -10.50 -19.25 -20.98
N ALA A 2 -10.30 -18.94 -19.70
CA ALA A 2 -11.25 -18.13 -18.93
C ALA A 2 -11.12 -16.65 -19.36
N SER A 3 -12.16 -16.13 -20.00
CA SER A 3 -12.23 -14.72 -20.38
C SER A 3 -12.62 -13.90 -19.16
N PHE A 4 -11.68 -13.12 -18.63
CA PHE A 4 -11.92 -12.20 -17.52
C PHE A 4 -12.48 -10.89 -18.06
N LYS A 5 -13.74 -10.58 -17.77
CA LYS A 5 -14.24 -9.20 -17.89
C LYS A 5 -13.69 -8.40 -16.72
N ARG A 6 -12.62 -7.65 -16.97
CA ARG A 6 -12.12 -6.63 -16.04
C ARG A 6 -13.09 -5.45 -16.05
N ILE A 7 -14.12 -5.52 -15.21
CA ILE A 7 -15.04 -4.40 -15.02
C ILE A 7 -14.39 -3.45 -14.02
N TYR A 8 -13.83 -2.34 -14.50
CA TYR A 8 -13.46 -1.23 -13.63
C TYR A 8 -14.75 -0.52 -13.17
N LYS A 9 -15.32 -0.94 -12.04
CA LYS A 9 -16.23 -0.07 -11.29
C LYS A 9 -15.42 0.72 -10.28
N THR A 10 -14.95 1.88 -10.71
CA THR A 10 -14.50 2.94 -9.78
C THR A 10 -15.75 3.53 -9.15
N THR A 11 -16.26 2.92 -8.08
CA THR A 11 -17.31 3.58 -7.29
C THR A 11 -16.70 4.78 -6.57
N HIS A 12 -17.22 5.95 -6.91
CA HIS A 12 -16.94 7.22 -6.24
C HIS A 12 -17.10 7.09 -4.73
N LYS A 13 -16.08 7.57 -4.00
CA LYS A 13 -16.07 7.93 -2.56
C LYS A 13 -17.07 7.16 -1.68
N ALA A 14 -16.66 5.99 -1.20
CA ALA A 14 -17.13 5.54 0.10
C ALA A 14 -16.65 6.53 1.18
N PRO A 15 -17.45 6.83 2.22
CA PRO A 15 -17.07 7.75 3.29
C PRO A 15 -16.06 7.06 4.20
N PHE A 16 -14.83 6.92 3.72
CA PHE A 16 -13.70 6.39 4.47
C PHE A 16 -13.02 7.56 5.16
N GLN A 17 -13.53 7.97 6.33
CA GLN A 17 -12.78 8.87 7.19
C GLN A 17 -11.55 8.12 7.74
N THR A 18 -10.41 8.56 7.22
CA THR A 18 -9.06 8.40 7.76
C THR A 18 -8.54 6.97 7.83
N ILE A 19 -8.15 6.42 6.67
CA ILE A 19 -6.96 5.58 6.65
C ILE A 19 -5.83 6.45 6.10
N GLU A 20 -5.04 7.05 6.99
CA GLU A 20 -3.82 7.74 6.58
C GLU A 20 -2.90 6.73 5.90
N LYS A 21 -2.59 6.97 4.63
CA LYS A 21 -1.69 6.11 3.85
C LYS A 21 -0.56 6.93 3.26
N GLN A 22 0.43 6.16 2.87
CA GLN A 22 1.81 6.40 3.21
C GLN A 22 2.64 6.07 1.97
N LYS A 23 3.35 7.05 1.42
CA LYS A 23 4.25 6.86 0.29
C LYS A 23 5.67 6.68 0.81
N GLN A 24 6.41 5.68 0.34
CA GLN A 24 7.82 5.59 0.72
C GLN A 24 8.58 6.76 0.07
N ALA A 25 9.39 7.46 0.86
CA ALA A 25 10.27 8.52 0.38
C ALA A 25 11.72 8.14 0.71
N VAL A 26 12.60 8.32 -0.26
CA VAL A 26 14.05 8.12 -0.09
C VAL A 26 14.71 9.48 -0.25
N SER A 27 15.41 9.93 0.79
CA SER A 27 16.25 11.13 0.73
C SER A 27 17.72 10.75 0.66
N LEU A 28 18.46 11.42 -0.22
CA LEU A 28 19.91 11.29 -0.33
C LEU A 28 20.55 12.55 0.24
N SER A 29 21.50 12.35 1.14
CA SER A 29 22.30 13.44 1.70
C SER A 29 23.65 13.57 0.98
N HIS A 30 24.31 14.70 1.17
CA HIS A 30 25.53 15.08 0.45
C HIS A 30 26.71 14.10 0.67
N ASN A 31 26.65 13.28 1.71
CA ASN A 31 27.69 12.30 2.08
C ASN A 31 27.37 10.86 1.62
N ASN A 32 26.51 10.68 0.60
CA ASN A 32 26.03 9.37 0.12
C ASN A 32 25.24 8.52 1.15
N ASN A 33 24.85 9.09 2.29
CA ASN A 33 23.92 8.42 3.18
C ASN A 33 22.50 8.60 2.64
N ALA A 34 21.73 7.52 2.61
CA ALA A 34 20.30 7.60 2.35
C ALA A 34 19.51 7.33 3.63
N SER A 35 18.35 7.97 3.72
CA SER A 35 17.35 7.64 4.72
C SER A 35 16.03 7.32 4.03
N CYS A 36 15.30 6.38 4.63
CA CYS A 36 13.97 6.01 4.17
C CYS A 36 12.96 6.53 5.18
N SER A 37 12.00 7.31 4.70
CA SER A 37 10.87 7.78 5.48
C SER A 37 9.58 7.39 4.80
N ILE A 38 8.49 7.47 5.55
CA ILE A 38 7.17 7.27 5.02
C ILE A 38 6.45 8.61 5.06
N PHE A 39 6.04 9.09 3.88
CA PHE A 39 5.32 10.33 3.70
C PHE A 39 3.81 10.06 3.77
N CYS A 40 3.20 10.40 4.92
CA CYS A 40 1.75 10.34 5.13
C CYS A 40 1.06 11.49 4.37
N ASN A 41 0.69 11.25 3.11
CA ASN A 41 0.13 12.29 2.24
C ASN A 41 -1.35 12.05 1.88
N ASN A 42 -2.00 11.08 2.52
CA ASN A 42 -3.40 10.75 2.32
C ASN A 42 -3.78 10.45 0.85
N VAL A 43 -2.81 10.02 0.02
CA VAL A 43 -3.09 9.54 -1.35
C VAL A 43 -3.97 8.28 -1.34
N GLY A 44 -3.99 7.55 -0.22
CA GLY A 44 -4.93 6.47 0.01
C GLY A 44 -4.37 5.10 -0.37
N ALA A 45 -5.29 4.14 -0.54
CA ALA A 45 -4.99 2.76 -0.87
C ALA A 45 -5.56 2.40 -2.22
N LEU A 46 -4.96 1.40 -2.85
CA LEU A 46 -5.62 0.74 -3.96
C LEU A 46 -6.73 -0.17 -3.40
N PHE A 47 -7.96 0.04 -3.83
CA PHE A 47 -9.10 -0.82 -3.51
C PHE A 47 -9.72 -1.31 -4.82
N ILE A 48 -9.84 -2.62 -4.98
CA ILE A 48 -10.33 -3.26 -6.20
C ILE A 48 -11.52 -4.14 -5.85
N HIS A 49 -12.58 -4.03 -6.64
CA HIS A 49 -13.66 -5.00 -6.67
C HIS A 49 -13.57 -5.79 -7.97
N ALA A 50 -13.67 -7.12 -7.88
CA ALA A 50 -13.55 -8.04 -8.99
C ALA A 50 -14.58 -9.16 -8.88
N ILE A 51 -14.83 -9.86 -9.99
CA ILE A 51 -15.78 -10.97 -10.06
C ILE A 51 -15.09 -12.15 -10.76
N ALA A 52 -15.22 -13.34 -10.18
CA ALA A 52 -14.77 -14.62 -10.72
C ALA A 52 -15.97 -15.59 -10.77
N GLU A 53 -16.82 -15.41 -11.79
CA GLU A 53 -18.11 -16.12 -11.95
C GLU A 53 -17.94 -17.65 -12.07
N ASN A 54 -16.78 -18.12 -12.54
CA ASN A 54 -16.49 -19.54 -12.76
C ASN A 54 -15.54 -20.10 -11.69
N THR A 55 -15.55 -19.51 -10.50
CA THR A 55 -14.67 -19.94 -9.40
C THR A 55 -15.50 -19.99 -8.12
N THR A 56 -15.53 -21.16 -7.52
CA THR A 56 -16.16 -21.39 -6.23
C THR A 56 -15.12 -21.28 -5.11
N VAL A 57 -15.59 -21.19 -3.87
CA VAL A 57 -14.73 -21.32 -2.68
C VAL A 57 -14.01 -22.67 -2.65
N SER A 58 -14.68 -23.75 -3.09
CA SER A 58 -14.12 -25.11 -3.10
C SER A 58 -12.94 -25.23 -4.07
N ASP A 59 -13.01 -24.54 -5.21
CA ASP A 59 -11.93 -24.52 -6.21
C ASP A 59 -10.64 -23.92 -5.64
N ILE A 60 -10.74 -23.12 -4.57
CA ILE A 60 -9.60 -22.48 -3.89
C ILE A 60 -9.09 -23.33 -2.72
N LEU A 61 -10.00 -23.91 -1.92
CA LEU A 61 -9.67 -24.55 -0.63
C LEU A 61 -9.36 -26.05 -0.72
N GLN A 62 -9.93 -26.77 -1.69
CA GLN A 62 -9.74 -28.22 -1.82
C GLN A 62 -8.39 -28.65 -2.40
N PRO A 63 -7.79 -27.92 -3.38
CA PRO A 63 -6.53 -28.35 -3.96
C PRO A 63 -5.38 -28.36 -2.94
N ASN A 64 -4.47 -29.34 -3.07
CA ASN A 64 -3.27 -29.45 -2.23
C ASN A 64 -2.27 -28.30 -2.42
N TYR A 65 -2.34 -27.63 -3.58
CA TYR A 65 -1.48 -26.51 -3.94
C TYR A 65 -2.33 -25.30 -4.26
N VAL A 66 -1.78 -24.10 -4.03
CA VAL A 66 -2.46 -22.84 -4.33
C VAL A 66 -2.82 -22.79 -5.83
N PRO A 67 -4.12 -22.71 -6.17
CA PRO A 67 -4.54 -22.68 -7.57
C PRO A 67 -3.99 -21.43 -8.29
N PRO A 68 -3.56 -21.51 -9.56
CA PRO A 68 -2.98 -20.39 -10.28
C PRO A 68 -3.86 -19.13 -10.32
N ILE A 69 -5.19 -19.31 -10.32
CA ILE A 69 -6.16 -18.21 -10.29
C ILE A 69 -6.01 -17.32 -9.06
N VAL A 70 -5.57 -17.87 -7.92
CA VAL A 70 -5.39 -17.12 -6.68
C VAL A 70 -4.37 -16.00 -6.86
N HIS A 71 -3.34 -16.19 -7.70
CA HIS A 71 -2.39 -15.11 -8.02
C HIS A 71 -3.07 -13.90 -8.67
N SER A 72 -4.17 -14.08 -9.41
CA SER A 72 -4.91 -12.95 -10.00
C SER A 72 -5.69 -12.14 -8.97
N PHE A 73 -5.88 -12.68 -7.75
CA PHE A 73 -6.61 -12.00 -6.68
C PHE A 73 -5.75 -10.99 -5.92
N PHE A 74 -4.42 -11.06 -6.04
CA PHE A 74 -3.49 -10.19 -5.35
C PHE A 74 -2.96 -9.09 -6.31
N PRO A 75 -3.43 -7.84 -6.17
CA PRO A 75 -2.86 -6.72 -6.92
C PRO A 75 -1.42 -6.45 -6.48
N LEU A 76 -0.64 -5.79 -7.34
CA LEU A 76 0.78 -5.47 -7.09
C LEU A 76 1.68 -6.70 -6.93
N ASN A 77 1.26 -7.87 -7.45
CA ASN A 77 2.15 -9.00 -7.58
C ASN A 77 3.39 -8.63 -8.41
N SER A 78 4.56 -9.07 -7.96
CA SER A 78 5.88 -8.74 -8.52
C SER A 78 6.37 -7.31 -8.28
N VAL A 79 5.61 -6.45 -7.60
CA VAL A 79 6.09 -5.14 -7.16
C VAL A 79 7.05 -5.34 -5.99
N LYS A 80 8.27 -4.82 -6.12
CA LYS A 80 9.32 -4.93 -5.10
C LYS A 80 9.14 -3.85 -4.04
N ASN A 81 9.67 -4.12 -2.84
CA ASN A 81 9.54 -3.19 -1.72
C ASN A 81 10.06 -1.77 -2.02
N HIS A 82 11.15 -1.62 -2.79
CA HIS A 82 11.71 -0.31 -3.12
C HIS A 82 10.89 0.48 -4.17
N GLU A 83 9.90 -0.15 -4.80
CA GLU A 83 9.03 0.51 -5.79
C GLU A 83 7.83 1.22 -5.12
N ALA A 84 7.69 1.14 -3.80
CA ALA A 84 6.67 1.91 -3.04
C ALA A 84 6.90 3.43 -3.03
N THR A 85 7.94 3.92 -3.71
CA THR A 85 8.10 5.34 -4.02
C THR A 85 7.19 5.80 -5.15
N SER A 86 6.61 4.90 -5.93
CA SER A 86 5.67 5.23 -7.01
C SER A 86 4.44 4.33 -7.02
N GLN A 87 4.52 3.13 -6.45
CA GLN A 87 3.41 2.20 -6.29
C GLN A 87 2.69 2.35 -4.94
N PRO A 88 1.41 1.97 -4.84
CA PRO A 88 0.70 1.94 -3.56
C PRO A 88 1.39 1.00 -2.55
N THR A 89 1.44 1.40 -1.28
CA THR A 89 2.00 0.58 -0.19
C THR A 89 1.02 -0.44 0.37
N LEU A 90 -0.28 -0.26 0.09
CA LEU A 90 -1.35 -1.16 0.48
C LEU A 90 -2.40 -1.22 -0.62
N ALA A 91 -2.72 -2.44 -1.04
CA ALA A 91 -3.81 -2.75 -1.94
C ALA A 91 -4.73 -3.81 -1.32
N VAL A 92 -6.04 -3.64 -1.51
CA VAL A 92 -7.07 -4.59 -1.10
C VAL A 92 -7.90 -4.94 -2.31
N GLN A 93 -8.08 -6.23 -2.58
CA GLN A 93 -8.99 -6.70 -3.62
C GLN A 93 -10.08 -7.57 -3.00
N VAL A 94 -11.33 -7.20 -3.24
CA VAL A 94 -12.52 -7.99 -2.90
C VAL A 94 -12.99 -8.65 -4.18
N THR A 95 -12.92 -9.98 -4.25
CA THR A 95 -13.34 -10.77 -5.40
C THR A 95 -14.60 -11.55 -5.05
N GLU A 96 -15.69 -11.29 -5.77
CA GLU A 96 -16.91 -12.10 -5.70
C GLU A 96 -16.69 -13.40 -6.46
N LEU A 97 -16.86 -14.52 -5.75
CA LEU A 97 -16.85 -15.87 -6.29
C LEU A 97 -18.30 -16.28 -6.56
N SER A 98 -18.49 -17.36 -7.33
CA SER A 98 -19.84 -17.86 -7.65
C SER A 98 -20.69 -18.21 -6.42
N ASN A 99 -20.04 -18.54 -5.29
CA ASN A 99 -20.70 -18.90 -4.04
C ASN A 99 -19.99 -18.32 -2.79
N GLY A 100 -19.25 -17.22 -2.93
CA GLY A 100 -18.52 -16.65 -1.79
C GLY A 100 -17.76 -15.37 -2.12
N ILE A 101 -16.91 -14.94 -1.19
CA ILE A 101 -16.07 -13.74 -1.34
C ILE A 101 -14.63 -14.09 -0.95
N PHE A 102 -13.67 -13.64 -1.75
CA PHE A 102 -12.24 -13.68 -1.44
C PHE A 102 -11.72 -12.26 -1.21
N ILE A 103 -11.09 -12.00 -0.07
CA ILE A 103 -10.48 -10.70 0.24
C ILE A 103 -8.95 -10.87 0.28
N ALA A 104 -8.27 -10.27 -0.69
CA ALA A 104 -6.83 -10.26 -0.80
C ALA A 104 -6.25 -8.94 -0.27
N PHE A 105 -5.15 -9.04 0.47
CA PHE A 105 -4.36 -7.88 0.90
C PHE A 105 -2.95 -8.01 0.34
N THR A 106 -2.47 -6.93 -0.29
CA THR A 106 -1.06 -6.79 -0.65
C THR A 106 -0.49 -5.60 0.10
N ILE A 107 0.54 -5.83 0.92
CA ILE A 107 1.16 -4.81 1.75
C ILE A 107 2.67 -4.81 1.57
N ASN A 108 3.24 -3.62 1.43
CA ASN A 108 4.69 -3.47 1.42
C ASN A 108 5.22 -3.66 2.86
N HIS A 109 6.12 -4.61 3.07
CA HIS A 109 6.61 -4.95 4.41
C HIS A 109 7.50 -3.84 5.04
N VAL A 110 7.92 -2.84 4.26
CA VAL A 110 8.60 -1.65 4.78
C VAL A 110 7.67 -0.79 5.65
N VAL A 111 6.35 -0.83 5.41
CA VAL A 111 5.39 0.02 6.15
C VAL A 111 4.72 -0.69 7.33
N SER A 112 4.76 -2.03 7.37
CA SER A 112 4.01 -2.81 8.36
C SER A 112 4.71 -4.12 8.68
N ASP A 113 4.63 -4.53 9.94
CA ASP A 113 4.86 -5.91 10.36
C ASP A 113 3.52 -6.69 10.40
N GLY A 114 3.58 -7.98 10.75
CA GLY A 114 2.39 -8.83 10.83
C GLY A 114 1.40 -8.41 11.91
N LYS A 115 1.87 -7.85 13.04
CA LYS A 115 1.01 -7.43 14.15
C LYS A 115 0.26 -6.15 13.80
N SER A 116 0.95 -5.17 13.23
CA SER A 116 0.31 -3.94 12.74
C SER A 116 -0.64 -4.23 11.58
N PHE A 117 -0.32 -5.19 10.71
CA PHE A 117 -1.22 -5.63 9.64
C PHE A 117 -2.54 -6.18 10.19
N TRP A 118 -2.49 -7.13 11.12
CA TRP A 118 -3.72 -7.69 11.71
C TRP A 118 -4.49 -6.66 12.53
N HIS A 119 -3.79 -5.74 13.19
CA HIS A 119 -4.43 -4.61 13.88
C HIS A 119 -5.22 -3.73 12.90
N PHE A 120 -4.65 -3.43 11.73
CA PHE A 120 -5.36 -2.73 10.65
C PHE A 120 -6.59 -3.50 10.17
N VAL A 121 -6.48 -4.79 9.86
CA VAL A 121 -7.61 -5.62 9.38
C VAL A 121 -8.74 -5.68 10.42
N ASN A 122 -8.41 -5.87 11.68
CA ASN A 122 -9.40 -5.91 12.77
C ASN A 122 -10.08 -4.56 12.98
N SER A 123 -9.31 -3.46 12.91
CA SER A 123 -9.84 -2.10 12.99
C SER A 123 -10.78 -1.81 11.83
N TRP A 124 -10.39 -2.20 10.61
CA TRP A 124 -11.21 -2.06 9.42
C TRP A 124 -12.54 -2.82 9.56
N SER A 125 -12.50 -4.07 10.03
CA SER A 125 -13.70 -4.87 10.31
C SER A 125 -14.64 -4.23 11.34
N GLN A 126 -14.12 -3.65 12.42
CA GLN A 126 -14.94 -2.98 13.44
C GLN A 126 -15.66 -1.76 12.87
N ILE A 127 -14.96 -0.93 12.10
CA ILE A 127 -15.54 0.25 11.47
C ILE A 127 -16.60 -0.18 10.44
N SER A 128 -16.33 -1.19 9.63
CA SER A 128 -17.30 -1.73 8.67
C SER A 128 -18.57 -2.29 9.32
N LYS A 129 -18.50 -2.70 10.59
CA LYS A 129 -19.67 -3.12 11.39
C LYS A 129 -20.43 -1.95 12.04
N GLY A 130 -20.04 -0.70 11.76
CA GLY A 130 -20.69 0.50 12.28
C GLY A 130 -20.11 1.02 13.61
N SER A 131 -18.96 0.50 14.05
CA SER A 131 -18.31 1.05 15.25
C SER A 131 -17.75 2.45 14.96
N GLN A 132 -18.09 3.42 15.80
CA GLN A 132 -17.57 4.79 15.72
C GLN A 132 -16.14 4.94 16.28
N LYS A 133 -15.65 3.92 17.00
CA LYS A 133 -14.32 3.91 17.60
C LYS A 133 -13.71 2.51 17.57
N ILE A 134 -12.44 2.41 17.22
CA ILE A 134 -11.70 1.15 17.30
C ILE A 134 -11.35 0.83 18.76
N THR A 135 -11.48 -0.43 19.16
CA THR A 135 -11.27 -0.88 20.55
C THR A 135 -9.86 -0.57 21.05
N LYS A 136 -8.86 -0.69 20.18
CA LYS A 136 -7.45 -0.45 20.51
C LYS A 136 -6.86 0.54 19.51
N GLN A 137 -6.43 1.70 20.00
CA GLN A 137 -5.73 2.69 19.18
C GLN A 137 -4.30 2.21 18.86
N PRO A 138 -3.78 2.47 17.64
CA PRO A 138 -2.38 2.21 17.35
C PRO A 138 -1.49 3.12 18.20
N SER A 139 -0.39 2.57 18.73
CA SER A 139 0.62 3.40 19.39
C SER A 139 1.51 4.04 18.32
N LEU A 140 1.61 5.37 18.35
CA LEU A 140 2.53 6.12 17.50
C LEU A 140 3.87 6.39 18.20
N GLN A 141 3.96 6.11 19.50
CA GLN A 141 5.23 6.21 20.23
C GLN A 141 6.13 5.04 19.85
N ARG A 142 7.20 5.36 19.13
CA ARG A 142 8.27 4.43 18.81
C ARG A 142 9.38 4.59 19.86
N CYS A 143 9.70 3.52 20.58
CA CYS A 143 10.89 3.50 21.43
C CYS A 143 12.13 3.38 20.54
N PHE A 144 12.93 4.45 20.50
CA PHE A 144 14.29 4.39 20.00
C PHE A 144 15.25 4.39 21.20
N PRO A 145 16.34 3.62 21.17
CA PRO A 145 17.46 3.82 22.09
C PRO A 145 17.90 5.29 22.04
N ASN A 146 18.21 5.86 23.20
CA ASN A 146 18.48 7.31 23.35
C ASN A 146 19.65 7.82 22.49
N ASP A 147 20.54 6.92 22.04
CA ASP A 147 21.77 7.25 21.33
C ASP A 147 21.64 7.18 19.79
N ILE A 148 20.43 7.00 19.25
CA ILE A 148 20.22 6.93 17.79
C ILE A 148 19.77 8.28 17.23
N GLU A 149 20.59 8.87 16.37
CA GLU A 149 20.19 10.00 15.53
C GLU A 149 19.12 9.59 14.51
N LEU A 150 17.99 10.30 14.51
CA LEU A 150 16.91 10.13 13.54
C LEU A 150 16.99 11.20 12.44
N PRO A 151 16.66 10.87 11.18
CA PRO A 151 16.28 9.55 10.68
C PRO A 151 17.47 8.59 10.55
N ILE A 152 17.20 7.28 10.69
CA ILE A 152 18.24 6.25 10.53
C ILE A 152 18.87 6.37 9.14
N ARG A 153 20.19 6.55 9.11
CA ARG A 153 20.99 6.71 7.91
C ARG A 153 21.65 5.38 7.56
N PHE A 154 21.49 4.94 6.32
CA PHE A 154 22.14 3.74 5.82
C PHE A 154 23.13 4.14 4.71
N PRO A 155 24.35 3.56 4.70
CA PRO A 155 25.29 3.78 3.62
C PRO A 155 24.78 3.08 2.36
N PHE A 156 24.50 3.83 1.29
CA PHE A 156 24.16 3.25 -0.01
C PHE A 156 25.36 3.35 -0.94
N THR A 157 25.91 2.20 -1.32
CA THR A 157 26.85 2.10 -2.44
C THR A 157 26.05 2.25 -3.74
N LYS A 158 26.16 3.40 -4.42
CA LYS A 158 25.64 3.53 -5.80
C LYS A 158 26.32 2.49 -6.68
N LYS A 159 25.64 1.38 -7.00
CA LYS A 159 26.02 0.59 -8.17
C LYS A 159 25.50 1.34 -9.40
N ASN A 160 26.42 1.99 -10.10
CA ASN A 160 26.16 2.62 -11.39
C ASN A 160 25.56 1.57 -12.33
N HIS A 161 24.30 1.75 -12.71
CA HIS A 161 23.82 1.82 -14.08
C HIS A 161 22.27 1.85 -14.01
N ARG A 162 21.66 2.90 -14.60
CA ARG A 162 20.21 3.13 -14.80
C ARG A 162 19.44 4.02 -13.79
N THR A 163 20.03 4.44 -12.67
CA THR A 163 19.31 5.21 -11.62
C THR A 163 19.23 6.73 -11.87
N GLU A 164 20.10 7.32 -12.69
CA GLU A 164 20.11 8.78 -12.90
C GLU A 164 18.87 9.33 -13.61
N ALA A 165 18.25 8.56 -14.51
CA ALA A 165 17.03 8.97 -15.20
C ALA A 165 15.83 9.06 -14.23
N VAL A 166 15.79 8.16 -13.24
CA VAL A 166 14.74 8.09 -12.22
C VAL A 166 14.88 9.22 -11.19
N LEU A 167 16.11 9.60 -10.83
CA LEU A 167 16.35 10.72 -9.92
C LEU A 167 15.99 12.08 -10.54
N LYS A 168 16.21 12.27 -11.85
CA LYS A 168 15.83 13.49 -12.56
C LYS A 168 14.31 13.68 -12.67
N SER A 169 13.52 12.60 -12.73
CA SER A 169 12.05 12.72 -12.72
C SER A 169 11.49 13.14 -11.35
N TYR A 170 12.11 12.71 -10.24
CA TYR A 170 11.67 13.08 -8.89
C TYR A 170 11.86 14.57 -8.58
N GLN A 171 12.95 15.17 -9.07
CA GLN A 171 13.21 16.60 -8.86
C GLN A 171 12.22 17.50 -9.60
N LYS A 172 11.65 17.04 -10.73
CA LYS A 172 10.73 17.83 -11.55
C LYS A 172 9.33 17.94 -10.94
N GLU A 173 8.87 16.93 -10.19
CA GLU A 173 7.56 16.95 -9.53
C GLU A 173 7.53 17.80 -8.25
N SER A 174 8.66 17.97 -7.56
CA SER A 174 8.76 18.79 -6.34
C SER A 174 8.71 20.31 -6.57
N PHE A 175 8.76 20.80 -7.82
CA PHE A 175 8.78 22.24 -8.13
C PHE A 175 7.45 22.81 -8.64
N ILE A 176 6.38 22.02 -8.77
CA ILE A 176 5.06 22.52 -9.19
C ILE A 176 4.18 22.72 -7.95
N SER A 177 4.37 23.85 -7.25
CA SER A 177 3.42 24.34 -6.24
C SER A 177 2.45 25.35 -6.88
N PRO A 178 1.12 25.16 -6.79
CA PRO A 178 0.17 26.18 -7.23
C PRO A 178 0.28 27.43 -6.37
N ARG A 179 0.60 28.59 -6.98
CA ARG A 179 0.42 29.90 -6.32
C ARG A 179 -1.07 30.09 -6.04
N ARG A 180 -1.47 30.14 -4.77
CA ARG A 180 -2.76 30.71 -4.37
C ARG A 180 -2.74 32.20 -4.75
N LYS A 181 -3.62 32.62 -5.66
CA LYS A 181 -3.96 34.03 -5.81
C LYS A 181 -4.77 34.44 -4.57
N SER A 182 -4.30 35.43 -3.83
CA SER A 182 -5.10 36.14 -2.84
C SER A 182 -6.19 36.92 -3.58
N GLN A 183 -7.46 36.64 -3.28
CA GLN A 183 -8.56 37.54 -3.63
C GLN A 183 -8.82 38.43 -2.43
N ASN A 184 -8.70 39.74 -2.65
CA ASN A 184 -9.37 40.79 -1.88
C ASN A 184 -10.82 40.88 -2.34
#